data_AF-A0A3D1VK48-F1
#
_entry.id   AF-A0A3D1VK48-F1
#
_cell.length_a   1.000
_cell.length_b   1.000
_cell.length_c   1.000
_cell.angle_alpha   90.00
_cell.angle_beta   90.00
_cell.angle_gamma   90.00
#
_symmetry.space_group_name_H-M   'P 1'
#
loop_
_entity.id
_entity.type
_entity.pdbx_description
1 polymer ?
#
loop_
_entity_poly.entity_id
_entity_poly.type
_entity_poly.pdbx_seq_one_letter_code
_entity_poly.pdbx_strand_id
1 'polypeptide(L)' 'VSAGDAGRPLRVALVDERREILPPGSPCFCRGGLIDLLSGYAKADGMEIATRTLSPELIVCDEIGSQEDISAILAVQ' A
#
# COMPACT_ATOMS: atom_id res chain seq x y z
N VAL A 1 -19.32 6.21 -2.00
CA VAL A 1 -17.99 5.84 -2.52
C VAL A 1 -17.95 6.16 -4.00
N SER A 2 -17.17 7.16 -4.41
CA SER A 2 -17.00 7.49 -5.82
C SER A 2 -15.90 6.61 -6.39
N ALA A 3 -16.17 5.92 -7.51
CA ALA A 3 -15.18 5.09 -8.19
C ALA A 3 -14.17 5.91 -9.01
N GLY A 4 -14.36 7.23 -9.11
CA GLY A 4 -13.64 8.08 -10.05
C GLY A 4 -14.07 7.80 -11.50
N ASP A 5 -14.23 8.84 -12.32
CA ASP A 5 -14.56 8.71 -13.75
C ASP A 5 -13.28 8.52 -14.62
N ALA A 6 -12.13 8.28 -13.99
CA ALA A 6 -10.81 8.42 -14.59
C ALA A 6 -10.21 7.13 -15.18
N GLY A 7 -10.92 6.00 -15.14
CA GLY A 7 -10.46 4.74 -15.72
C GLY A 7 -10.85 3.50 -14.92
N ARG A 8 -10.24 2.35 -15.25
CA ARG A 8 -10.46 1.10 -14.51
C ARG A 8 -9.85 1.19 -13.11
N PRO A 9 -10.43 0.52 -12.09
CA PRO A 9 -9.81 0.45 -10.77
C PRO A 9 -8.44 -0.24 -10.84
N LEU A 10 -7.48 0.30 -10.09
CA LEU A 10 -6.15 -0.28 -9.91
C LEU A 10 -6.15 -1.19 -8.69
N ARG A 11 -5.39 -2.30 -8.76
CA ARG A 11 -5.02 -3.09 -7.58
C ARG A 11 -3.96 -2.31 -6.80
N VAL A 12 -4.30 -1.86 -5.61
CA VAL A 12 -3.45 -1.03 -4.76
C VAL A 12 -3.02 -1.81 -3.54
N ALA A 13 -1.73 -1.86 -3.26
CA ALA A 13 -1.22 -2.28 -1.96
C ALA A 13 -0.88 -1.04 -1.13
N LEU A 14 -1.53 -0.90 0.02
CA LEU A 14 -1.28 0.19 0.97
C LEU A 14 -0.40 -0.34 2.10
N VAL A 15 0.84 0.15 2.18
CA VAL A 15 1.81 -0.21 3.21
C VAL A 15 1.89 0.92 4.23
N ASP A 16 1.49 0.64 5.48
CA ASP A 16 1.36 1.64 6.54
C ASP A 16 2.00 1.13 7.84
N GLU A 17 3.23 1.57 8.13
CA GLU A 17 4.02 1.08 9.26
C GLU A 17 3.44 1.53 10.60
N ARG A 18 3.03 2.80 10.68
CA ARG A 18 2.66 3.47 11.93
C ARG A 18 1.15 3.65 12.10
N ARG A 19 0.37 3.18 11.14
CA ARG A 19 -1.10 3.29 11.10
C ARG A 19 -1.57 4.74 10.98
N GLU A 20 -0.80 5.54 10.25
CA GLU A 20 -1.08 6.97 10.06
C GLU A 20 -2.12 7.18 8.95
N ILE A 21 -2.12 6.33 7.92
CA ILE A 21 -3.08 6.40 6.81
C ILE A 21 -4.41 5.77 7.22
N LEU A 22 -4.36 4.63 7.92
CA LEU A 22 -5.53 3.94 8.43
C LEU A 22 -5.40 3.66 9.93
N PRO A 23 -5.75 4.66 10.77
CA PRO A 23 -5.73 4.51 12.21
C PRO A 23 -6.65 3.37 12.68
N PRO A 24 -6.30 2.67 13.77
CA PRO A 24 -7.14 1.62 14.33
C PRO A 24 -8.56 2.10 14.61
N GLY A 25 -9.56 1.31 14.22
CA GLY A 25 -10.97 1.65 14.44
C GLY A 25 -11.55 2.63 13.40
N SER A 26 -10.75 3.13 12.47
CA SER A 26 -11.27 3.90 11.34
C SER A 26 -12.13 3.00 10.44
N PRO A 27 -13.28 3.48 9.93
CA PRO A 27 -14.02 2.75 8.92
C PRO A 27 -13.12 2.54 7.71
N CYS A 28 -12.77 1.28 7.44
CA CYS A 28 -11.84 0.94 6.37
C CYS A 28 -12.33 1.49 5.04
N PHE A 29 -11.66 2.53 4.53
CA PHE A 29 -12.01 3.23 3.30
C PHE A 29 -11.85 2.35 2.05
N CYS A 30 -11.26 1.16 2.21
CA CYS A 30 -11.12 0.14 1.17
C CYS A 30 -12.46 -0.49 0.73
N ARG A 31 -13.59 -0.17 1.37
CA ARG A 31 -14.91 -0.68 0.94
C ARG A 31 -15.26 -0.15 -0.46
N GLY A 32 -15.01 -0.96 -1.47
CA GLY A 32 -15.34 -0.72 -2.88
C GLY A 32 -14.13 -0.51 -3.79
N GLY A 33 -12.91 -0.44 -3.25
CA GLY A 33 -11.67 -0.40 -4.02
C GLY A 33 -10.93 -1.74 -4.00
N LEU A 34 -10.05 -1.98 -4.97
CA LEU A 34 -9.14 -3.13 -4.99
C LEU A 34 -7.91 -2.81 -4.14
N ILE A 35 -8.10 -2.60 -2.83
CA ILE A 35 -7.05 -2.15 -1.91
C ILE A 35 -6.75 -3.24 -0.89
N ASP A 36 -5.52 -3.74 -0.89
CA ASP A 36 -4.96 -4.61 0.14
C ASP A 36 -4.15 -3.77 1.15
N LEU A 37 -4.40 -3.94 2.44
CA LEU A 37 -3.75 -3.19 3.52
C LEU A 37 -2.69 -4.05 4.23
N LEU A 38 -1.44 -3.59 4.20
CA LEU A 38 -0.31 -4.14 4.94
C LEU A 38 0.07 -3.15 6.05
N SER A 39 -0.43 -3.40 7.26
CA SER A 39 -0.28 -2.47 8.39
C SER A 39 0.59 -3.04 9.51
N GLY A 40 1.52 -2.24 10.03
CA GLY A 40 2.39 -2.62 11.15
C GLY A 40 3.58 -3.51 10.79
N TYR A 41 3.86 -3.67 9.49
CA TYR A 41 5.12 -4.24 8.99
C TYR A 41 6.14 -3.13 8.84
N ALA A 42 7.44 -3.48 8.78
CA ALA A 42 8.43 -2.55 8.23
C ALA A 42 8.11 -2.31 6.75
N LYS A 43 8.32 -1.09 6.25
CA LYS A 43 7.88 -0.65 4.92
C LYS A 43 8.52 -1.47 3.82
N ALA A 44 9.84 -1.71 3.92
CA ALA A 44 10.58 -2.54 3.01
C ALA A 44 9.98 -3.95 2.91
N ASP A 45 9.71 -4.59 4.06
CA ASP A 45 9.08 -5.92 4.11
C ASP A 45 7.66 -5.89 3.52
N GLY A 46 6.88 -4.86 3.83
CA GLY A 46 5.55 -4.66 3.28
C GLY A 46 5.57 -4.53 1.75
N MET A 47 6.49 -3.74 1.20
CA MET A 47 6.67 -3.59 -0.24
C MET A 47 7.10 -4.90 -0.91
N GLU A 48 8.02 -5.65 -0.29
CA GLU A 48 8.44 -6.96 -0.80
C GLU A 48 7.25 -7.96 -0.78
N ILE A 49 6.52 -8.05 0.32
CA ILE A 49 5.34 -8.93 0.41
C ILE A 49 4.31 -8.54 -0.64
N ALA A 50 4.03 -7.25 -0.79
CA ALA A 50 3.06 -6.75 -1.76
C ALA A 50 3.41 -7.19 -3.18
N THR A 51 4.64 -6.92 -3.63
CA THR A 51 5.09 -7.27 -4.98
C THR A 51 5.02 -8.77 -5.25
N ARG A 52 5.42 -9.60 -4.27
CA ARG A 52 5.47 -11.06 -4.42
C ARG A 52 4.11 -11.74 -4.37
N THR A 53 3.12 -11.16 -3.68
CA THR A 53 1.89 -11.90 -3.33
C THR A 53 0.61 -11.24 -3.81
N LEU A 54 0.58 -9.92 -3.96
CA LEU A 54 -0.64 -9.16 -4.22
C LEU A 54 -0.78 -8.74 -5.68
N SER A 55 0.29 -8.86 -6.48
CA SER A 55 0.34 -8.35 -7.86
C SER A 55 -0.19 -6.91 -7.95
N PRO A 56 0.31 -5.98 -7.12
CA PRO A 56 -0.19 -4.61 -7.10
C PRO A 56 0.18 -3.90 -8.40
N GLU A 57 -0.69 -3.00 -8.82
CA GLU A 57 -0.43 -2.05 -9.91
C GLU A 57 0.07 -0.71 -9.35
N LEU A 58 -0.22 -0.45 -8.08
CA LEU A 58 0.22 0.72 -7.34
C LEU A 58 0.53 0.29 -5.91
N ILE A 59 1.69 0.71 -5.40
CA ILE A 59 2.03 0.62 -3.99
C ILE A 59 2.00 2.02 -3.41
N VAL A 60 1.31 2.20 -2.29
CA VAL A 60 1.22 3.48 -1.57
C VAL A 60 1.80 3.31 -0.18
N CYS A 61 2.66 4.23 0.21
CA CYS A 61 3.24 4.34 1.55
C CYS A 61 3.01 5.76 2.10
N ASP A 62 3.10 5.93 3.41
CA ASP A 62 3.01 7.23 4.11
C ASP A 62 4.19 8.16 3.79
N GLU A 63 5.41 7.63 3.92
CA GLU A 63 6.66 8.33 3.66
C GLU A 63 7.72 7.36 3.14
N ILE A 64 8.80 7.88 2.56
CA ILE A 64 10.03 7.15 2.23
C ILE A 64 11.17 7.85 2.95
N GLY A 65 11.78 7.19 3.92
CA GLY A 65 12.70 7.82 4.87
C GLY A 65 14.03 7.09 5.07
N SER A 66 14.08 5.80 4.75
CA SER A 66 15.25 4.95 4.99
C SER A 66 15.94 4.49 3.70
N GLN A 67 17.19 4.02 3.81
CA GLN A 67 17.90 3.43 2.66
C GLN A 67 17.31 2.07 2.28
N GLU A 68 16.76 1.37 3.25
CA GLU A 68 16.02 0.12 3.09
C GLU A 68 14.76 0.34 2.24
N ASP A 69 14.04 1.45 2.45
CA ASP A 69 12.89 1.81 1.62
C ASP A 69 13.30 2.01 0.16
N ILE A 70 14.39 2.74 -0.08
CA ILE A 70 14.92 2.99 -1.43
C ILE A 70 15.31 1.66 -2.09
N SER A 71 16.00 0.79 -1.35
CA SER A 71 16.43 -0.51 -1.83
C SER A 71 15.23 -1.39 -2.21
N ALA A 72 14.18 -1.38 -1.38
CA ALA A 72 12.94 -2.10 -1.67
C ALA A 72 12.24 -1.56 -2.92
N ILE A 73 12.16 -0.22 -3.09
CA ILE A 73 11.61 0.40 -4.31
C ILE A 73 12.39 -0.04 -5.56
N LEU A 74 13.72 -0.06 -5.49
CA LEU A 74 14.57 -0.48 -6.61
C LEU A 74 14.48 -1.99 -6.90
N ALA A 75 14.05 -2.79 -5.92
CA ALA A 75 13.85 -4.22 -6.07
C ALA A 75 12.45 -4.59 -6.60
N VAL A 76 11.50 -3.64 -6.62
CA VAL A 76 10.17 -3.85 -7.21
C VAL A 76 10.31 -4.13 -8.71
N GLN A 77 9.72 -5.24 -9.17
CA GLN A 77 9.72 -5.67 -10.57
C GLN A 77 8.33 -5.64 -11.19
#